data_AF-A0A9K3DTK0-F1
#
_entry.id   AF-A0A9K3DTK0-F1
#
_cell.length_a   1.000
_cell.length_b   1.000
_cell.length_c   1.000
_cell.angle_alpha   90.00
_cell.angle_beta   90.00
_cell.angle_gamma   90.00
#
_symmetry.space_group_name_H-M   'P 1'
#
loop_
_entity.id
_entity.type
_entity.pdbx_description
1 polymer ?
#
loop_
_entity_poly.entity_id
_entity_poly.type
_entity_poly.pdbx_seq_one_letter_code
_entity_poly.pdbx_strand_id
1 'polypeptide(L)'
;MCDAYTLAGKPIPTNKRCAAGKIFSNPEVEKEVPWYRIEQEYTVDVNWPLGWPQGGFPGPQGPYYCGIGTDKAFGHDIVDAHNKACLYAGINISGINGEVMSGQWEFQVGPAVGISVGG
;
A
#
# COMPACT_ATOMS: atom_id res chain seq x y z
N MET A 1 -10.94 7.56 -8.19
CA MET A 1 -11.44 7.17 -6.86
C MET A 1 -12.81 7.79 -6.64
N CYS A 2 -13.73 7.11 -5.95
CA CYS A 2 -15.10 7.57 -5.73
C CYS A 2 -15.55 7.33 -4.28
N ASP A 3 -16.46 8.18 -3.80
CA ASP A 3 -17.16 8.00 -2.54
C ASP A 3 -18.50 7.29 -2.75
N ALA A 4 -18.96 6.54 -1.74
CA ALA A 4 -20.18 5.75 -1.81
C ALA A 4 -21.31 6.33 -0.94
N TYR A 5 -22.49 6.47 -1.55
CA TYR A 5 -23.67 7.06 -0.93
C TYR A 5 -24.91 6.23 -1.26
N THR A 6 -25.92 6.33 -0.39
CA THR A 6 -27.27 5.84 -0.64
C THR A 6 -27.96 6.72 -1.69
N LEU A 7 -29.09 6.25 -2.25
CA LEU A 7 -29.91 7.04 -3.17
C LEU A 7 -30.39 8.37 -2.57
N ALA A 8 -30.50 8.44 -1.24
CA ALA A 8 -30.86 9.64 -0.50
C ALA A 8 -29.67 10.60 -0.25
N GLY A 9 -28.50 10.33 -0.84
CA GLY A 9 -27.29 11.16 -0.69
C GLY A 9 -26.58 11.00 0.66
N LYS A 10 -26.95 10.02 1.48
CA LYS A 10 -26.28 9.75 2.77
C LYS A 10 -25.09 8.79 2.59
N PRO A 11 -23.93 9.05 3.21
CA PRO A 11 -22.78 8.14 3.10
C PRO A 11 -23.16 6.76 3.66
N ILE A 12 -22.77 5.70 2.94
CA ILE A 12 -23.01 4.33 3.43
C ILE A 12 -22.07 4.01 4.62
N PRO A 13 -22.37 3.01 5.47
CA PRO A 13 -21.57 2.71 6.67
C PRO A 13 -20.08 2.44 6.41
N THR A 14 -19.74 1.95 5.22
CA THR A 14 -18.36 1.67 4.78
C THR A 14 -17.67 2.87 4.13
N ASN A 15 -18.36 3.99 3.89
CA ASN A 15 -17.74 5.23 3.42
C ASN A 15 -17.04 5.94 4.58
N LYS A 16 -15.74 5.63 4.76
CA LYS A 16 -14.90 6.28 5.78
C LYS A 16 -14.31 7.61 5.30
N ARG A 17 -14.16 7.78 3.99
CA ARG A 17 -13.59 8.98 3.36
C ARG A 17 -14.45 10.22 3.59
N CYS A 18 -15.77 10.11 3.64
CA CYS A 18 -16.66 11.22 3.99
C CYS A 18 -16.40 11.78 5.40
N ALA A 19 -16.12 10.92 6.39
CA ALA A 19 -15.78 11.36 7.74
C ALA A 19 -14.38 12.00 7.79
N ALA A 20 -13.39 11.40 7.13
CA ALA A 20 -12.04 11.95 7.02
C ALA A 20 -12.04 13.33 6.31
N GLY A 21 -12.82 13.49 5.25
CA GLY A 21 -12.95 14.75 4.52
C GLY A 21 -13.42 15.91 5.41
N LYS A 22 -14.36 15.65 6.34
CA LYS A 22 -14.79 16.68 7.31
C LYS A 22 -13.68 17.13 8.25
N ILE A 23 -12.79 16.22 8.63
CA ILE A 23 -11.65 16.53 9.49
C ILE A 23 -10.63 17.36 8.72
N PHE A 24 -10.27 16.94 7.50
CA PHE A 24 -9.28 17.65 6.69
C PHE A 24 -9.76 18.98 6.11
N SER A 25 -11.09 19.18 5.97
CA SER A 25 -11.69 20.47 5.64
C SER A 25 -11.89 21.40 6.84
N ASN A 26 -11.54 20.97 8.06
CA ASN A 26 -11.57 21.86 9.22
C ASN A 26 -10.48 22.93 9.04
N PRO A 27 -10.80 24.25 9.06
CA PRO A 27 -9.83 25.32 8.84
C PRO A 27 -8.62 25.26 9.78
N GLU A 28 -8.78 24.76 11.00
CA GLU A 28 -7.67 24.62 11.96
C GLU A 28 -6.73 23.47 11.58
N VAL A 29 -7.23 22.43 10.92
CA VAL A 29 -6.41 21.32 10.40
C VAL A 29 -5.79 21.70 9.06
N GLU A 30 -6.53 22.36 8.19
CA GLU A 30 -6.06 22.76 6.85
C GLU A 30 -4.86 23.70 6.93
N LYS A 31 -4.87 24.66 7.87
CA LYS A 31 -3.76 25.60 8.10
C LYS A 31 -2.45 24.90 8.48
N GLU A 32 -2.51 23.76 9.16
CA GLU A 32 -1.34 23.00 9.60
C GLU A 32 -0.71 22.18 8.47
N VAL A 33 -1.42 22.01 7.34
CA VAL A 33 -0.96 21.26 6.15
C VAL A 33 -0.42 19.87 6.55
N PRO A 34 -1.23 18.99 7.15
CA PRO A 34 -0.75 17.72 7.69
C PRO A 34 -0.25 16.81 6.58
N TRP A 35 0.99 16.33 6.72
CA TRP A 35 1.63 15.41 5.77
C TRP A 35 1.59 13.98 6.28
N TYR A 36 1.33 13.06 5.37
CA TYR A 36 1.26 11.64 5.64
C TYR A 36 2.17 10.87 4.69
N ARG A 37 2.75 9.80 5.22
CA ARG A 37 3.45 8.75 4.48
C ARG A 37 2.93 7.43 5.04
N ILE A 38 2.42 6.58 4.16
CA ILE A 38 1.91 5.27 4.54
C ILE A 38 2.79 4.21 3.88
N GLU A 39 3.20 3.25 4.70
CA GLU A 39 4.01 2.09 4.33
C GLU A 39 3.06 0.89 4.30
N GLN A 40 2.80 0.36 3.11
CA GLN A 40 1.86 -0.74 2.90
C GLN A 40 2.65 -2.02 2.65
N GLU A 41 2.75 -2.86 3.67
CA GLU A 41 3.20 -4.24 3.55
C GLU A 41 2.10 -5.12 2.94
N TYR A 42 2.49 -6.09 2.11
CA TYR A 42 1.59 -7.08 1.52
C TYR A 42 2.33 -8.36 1.19
N THR A 43 1.59 -9.48 1.16
CA THR A 43 2.12 -10.78 0.75
C THR A 43 1.55 -11.14 -0.61
N VAL A 44 2.41 -11.53 -1.55
CA VAL A 44 1.96 -12.07 -2.83
C VAL A 44 1.57 -13.53 -2.63
N ASP A 45 0.30 -13.85 -2.84
CA ASP A 45 -0.22 -15.21 -2.71
C ASP A 45 -1.10 -15.62 -3.90
N VAL A 46 -1.17 -16.94 -4.11
CA VAL A 46 -2.18 -17.59 -4.96
C VAL A 46 -2.72 -18.79 -4.17
N ASN A 47 -3.43 -18.52 -3.07
CA ASN A 47 -3.82 -19.47 -2.00
C ASN A 47 -2.65 -20.00 -1.14
N TRP A 48 -1.40 -19.79 -1.54
CA TRP A 48 -0.18 -20.07 -0.78
C TRP A 48 0.85 -18.97 -1.08
N PRO A 49 1.67 -18.54 -0.10
CA PRO A 49 2.62 -17.45 -0.33
C PRO A 49 3.62 -17.80 -1.44
N LEU A 50 3.88 -16.85 -2.32
CA LEU A 50 4.80 -17.04 -3.43
C LEU A 50 6.23 -17.30 -2.90
N GLY A 51 6.89 -18.32 -3.45
CA GLY A 51 8.24 -18.73 -3.02
C GLY A 51 8.27 -19.70 -1.84
N TRP A 52 7.12 -20.04 -1.25
CA TRP A 52 7.04 -21.09 -0.22
C TRP A 52 6.95 -22.48 -0.87
N PRO A 53 7.59 -23.51 -0.27
CA PRO A 53 7.36 -24.88 -0.68
C PRO A 53 5.91 -25.28 -0.36
N GLN A 54 5.31 -26.07 -1.25
CA GLN A 54 3.91 -26.49 -1.09
C GLN A 54 3.72 -27.29 0.20
N GLY A 55 2.81 -26.84 1.06
CA GLY A 55 2.54 -27.47 2.36
C GLY A 55 3.70 -27.39 3.37
N GLY A 56 4.69 -26.54 3.12
CA GLY A 56 5.85 -26.34 3.98
C GLY A 56 6.19 -24.86 4.18
N PHE A 57 7.34 -24.63 4.81
CA PHE A 57 7.87 -23.30 5.10
C PHE A 57 9.19 -23.10 4.34
N PRO A 58 9.51 -21.88 3.90
CA PRO A 58 10.82 -21.57 3.34
C PRO A 58 11.90 -21.67 4.43
N GLY A 59 13.17 -21.49 4.05
CA GLY A 59 14.25 -21.35 5.02
C GLY A 59 13.98 -20.20 6.03
N PRO A 60 14.68 -20.17 7.18
CA PRO A 60 14.46 -19.16 8.20
C PRO A 60 14.59 -17.73 7.65
N GLN A 61 13.89 -16.80 8.31
CA GLN A 61 13.96 -15.36 7.99
C GLN A 61 15.41 -14.86 8.07
N GLY A 62 15.76 -13.91 7.21
CA GLY A 62 17.11 -13.36 7.13
C GLY A 62 17.53 -12.97 5.71
N PRO A 63 17.48 -13.89 4.72
CA PRO A 63 17.98 -13.58 3.38
C PRO A 63 16.99 -12.80 2.51
N TYR A 64 15.74 -12.62 2.94
CA TYR A 64 14.65 -12.09 2.12
C TYR A 64 14.54 -10.56 2.15
N TYR A 65 14.78 -9.92 3.30
CA TYR A 65 14.72 -8.46 3.42
C TYR A 65 15.73 -7.78 2.50
N CYS A 66 15.24 -6.92 1.59
CA CYS A 66 16.04 -6.31 0.51
C CYS A 66 16.89 -7.32 -0.28
N GLY A 67 16.47 -8.59 -0.31
CA GLY A 67 17.17 -9.68 -0.96
C GLY A 67 17.13 -9.55 -2.49
N ILE A 68 18.12 -10.14 -3.14
CA ILE A 68 18.18 -10.28 -4.60
C ILE A 68 18.45 -11.74 -4.97
N GLY A 69 17.99 -12.14 -6.15
CA GLY A 69 18.14 -13.51 -6.64
C GLY A 69 16.84 -14.31 -6.58
N THR A 70 16.76 -15.33 -7.43
CA THR A 70 15.56 -16.16 -7.63
C THR A 70 15.20 -17.03 -6.41
N ASP A 71 16.11 -17.18 -5.47
CA ASP A 71 15.96 -17.93 -4.22
C ASP A 71 15.50 -17.06 -3.05
N LYS A 72 15.40 -15.72 -3.24
CA LYS A 72 15.14 -14.76 -2.16
C LYS A 72 14.06 -13.72 -2.50
N ALA A 73 14.02 -13.23 -3.73
CA ALA A 73 13.17 -12.12 -4.16
C ALA A 73 12.01 -12.60 -5.05
N PHE A 74 11.03 -13.26 -4.45
CA PHE A 74 9.89 -13.82 -5.17
C PHE A 74 8.83 -12.75 -5.50
N GLY A 75 8.42 -12.64 -6.78
CA GLY A 75 7.39 -11.68 -7.22
C GLY A 75 7.90 -10.27 -7.51
N HIS A 76 9.21 -10.11 -7.72
CA HIS A 76 9.84 -8.81 -8.01
C HIS A 76 9.28 -8.14 -9.28
N ASP A 77 8.93 -8.93 -10.30
CA ASP A 77 8.30 -8.46 -11.54
C ASP A 77 6.96 -7.77 -11.30
N ILE A 78 6.14 -8.30 -10.39
CA ILE A 78 4.87 -7.69 -9.97
C ILE A 78 5.15 -6.34 -9.29
N VAL A 79 6.13 -6.30 -8.37
CA VAL A 79 6.46 -5.10 -7.59
C VAL A 79 7.01 -3.99 -8.48
N ASP A 80 7.89 -4.32 -9.42
CA ASP A 80 8.45 -3.37 -10.38
C ASP A 80 7.38 -2.84 -11.34
N ALA A 81 6.48 -3.69 -11.81
CA ALA A 81 5.36 -3.30 -12.65
C ALA A 81 4.40 -2.37 -11.89
N HIS A 82 4.06 -2.71 -10.64
CA HIS A 82 3.26 -1.88 -9.75
C HIS A 82 3.90 -0.51 -9.53
N ASN A 83 5.20 -0.46 -9.22
CA ASN A 83 5.92 0.79 -9.01
C ASN A 83 5.83 1.72 -10.24
N LYS A 84 6.10 1.18 -11.43
CA LYS A 84 5.97 1.94 -12.69
C LYS A 84 4.53 2.37 -12.96
N ALA A 85 3.55 1.52 -12.67
CA ALA A 85 2.14 1.84 -12.84
C ALA A 85 1.70 2.98 -11.90
N CYS A 86 2.14 2.98 -10.64
CA CYS A 86 1.87 4.06 -9.69
C CYS A 86 2.46 5.39 -10.17
N LEU A 87 3.73 5.40 -10.61
CA LEU A 87 4.37 6.58 -11.17
C LEU A 87 3.61 7.10 -12.41
N TYR A 88 3.24 6.20 -13.33
CA TYR A 88 2.47 6.56 -14.52
C TYR A 88 1.07 7.12 -14.18
N ALA A 89 0.40 6.57 -13.17
CA ALA A 89 -0.90 7.04 -12.71
C ALA A 89 -0.84 8.35 -11.91
N GLY A 90 0.36 8.88 -11.61
CA GLY A 90 0.56 10.08 -10.81
C GLY A 90 0.35 9.86 -9.30
N ILE A 91 0.41 8.62 -8.83
CA ILE A 91 0.44 8.30 -7.40
C ILE A 91 1.83 8.67 -6.88
N ASN A 92 1.90 9.38 -5.75
CA ASN A 92 3.17 9.78 -5.11
C ASN A 92 3.83 8.60 -4.39
N ILE A 93 4.14 7.53 -5.13
CA ILE A 93 4.93 6.41 -4.64
C ILE A 93 6.38 6.87 -4.46
N SER A 94 6.99 6.44 -3.37
CA SER A 94 8.26 6.98 -2.90
C SER A 94 9.31 5.90 -2.62
N GLY A 95 8.90 4.63 -2.60
CA GLY A 95 9.80 3.50 -2.48
C GLY A 95 9.06 2.16 -2.55
N ILE A 96 9.87 1.12 -2.66
CA ILE A 96 9.50 -0.29 -2.56
C ILE A 96 10.66 -1.05 -1.90
N ASN A 97 10.36 -2.12 -1.17
CA ASN A 97 11.37 -3.07 -0.70
C ASN A 97 10.80 -4.48 -0.53
N GLY A 98 11.68 -5.48 -0.61
CA GLY A 98 11.35 -6.83 -0.16
C GLY A 98 11.35 -6.87 1.36
N GLU A 99 10.33 -7.50 1.94
CA GLU A 99 10.16 -7.59 3.38
C GLU A 99 10.79 -8.86 3.98
N VAL A 100 10.71 -8.98 5.31
CA VAL A 100 11.37 -10.05 6.06
C VAL A 100 10.83 -11.45 5.69
N MET A 101 9.54 -11.58 5.37
CA MET A 101 8.95 -12.85 4.95
C MET A 101 9.14 -13.09 3.44
N SER A 102 9.48 -14.32 3.06
CA SER A 102 9.52 -14.73 1.66
C SER A 102 8.16 -14.50 0.97
N GLY A 103 8.17 -13.75 -0.13
CA GLY A 103 6.97 -13.34 -0.88
C GLY A 103 6.27 -12.10 -0.33
N GLN A 104 6.79 -11.50 0.75
CA GLN A 104 6.28 -10.24 1.31
C GLN A 104 7.05 -9.05 0.74
N TRP A 105 6.32 -7.97 0.50
CA TRP A 105 6.83 -6.73 -0.07
C TRP A 105 6.18 -5.53 0.60
N GLU A 106 6.82 -4.38 0.47
CA GLU A 106 6.29 -3.11 0.92
C GLU A 106 6.37 -2.07 -0.21
N PHE A 107 5.41 -1.15 -0.23
CA PHE A 107 5.52 0.11 -0.98
C PHE A 107 5.14 1.29 -0.08
N GLN A 108 5.78 2.44 -0.30
CA GLN A 108 5.50 3.65 0.46
C GLN A 108 4.88 4.74 -0.43
N VAL A 109 3.76 5.31 0.01
CA VAL A 109 3.11 6.45 -0.65
C VAL A 109 3.24 7.68 0.23
N GLY A 110 3.80 8.75 -0.32
CA GLY A 110 3.92 10.05 0.33
C GLY A 110 5.28 10.74 0.13
N PRO A 111 5.44 11.98 0.62
CA PRO A 111 4.47 12.69 1.45
C PRO A 111 3.23 13.13 0.66
N ALA A 112 2.04 12.99 1.25
CA ALA A 112 0.78 13.47 0.70
C ALA A 112 0.01 14.26 1.76
N VAL A 113 -0.69 15.31 1.33
CA VAL A 113 -1.36 16.25 2.24
C VAL A 113 -2.79 15.81 2.50
N GLY A 114 -3.17 15.73 3.78
CA GLY A 114 -4.55 15.52 4.21
C GLY A 114 -5.24 14.35 3.52
N ILE A 115 -6.42 14.61 2.94
CA ILE A 115 -7.26 13.56 2.34
C ILE A 115 -6.62 12.84 1.14
N SER A 116 -5.66 13.47 0.45
CA SER A 116 -5.06 12.91 -0.77
C SER A 116 -4.25 11.63 -0.52
N VAL A 117 -3.77 11.39 0.71
CA VAL A 117 -3.07 10.15 1.07
C VAL A 117 -3.99 8.92 1.04
N GLY A 118 -5.30 9.12 1.26
CA GLY A 118 -6.30 8.04 1.26
C GLY A 118 -6.87 7.72 -0.12
N GLY A 119 -6.47 8.46 -1.16
CA GLY A 119 -6.94 8.35 -2.54
C GLY A 119 -8.21 9.15 -2.90
#